data_AF-A0ABD6EL80-F1
#
_entry.id   AF-A0ABD6EL80-F1
#
_cell.length_a   1.000
_cell.length_b   1.000
_cell.length_c   1.000
_cell.angle_alpha   90.00
_cell.angle_beta   90.00
_cell.angle_gamma   90.00
#
_symmetry.space_group_name_H-M   'P 1'
#
loop_
_entity.id
_entity.type
_entity.pdbx_description
1 polymer ?
#
loop_
_entity_poly.entity_id
_entity_poly.type
_entity_poly.pdbx_seq_one_letter_code
_entity_poly.pdbx_strand_id
1 'polypeptide(L)'
;MDGSILKCLRERELGVFGAEDICKRQIISPQLLDRLGHTKTLVGHEGCVNCLQWNSSGTLLTSGSDDMGIRVWQVEGNCLHNITTGHMNNIFSVQFLPSGHDEIILSAAGDCSVRMHSYTHSDSPYIWWSQGRVKRLAVSKNDPHIFWSAAEDGIIKQYDTRSCEAISLLRFDEKECKSLAINETRSEMMAVALNQAAVPLYDRRNLSESICTLVPGHIPITMGSERHAFRSFSVTHVGFNSLGNELLVNIGGEQIYIFNVLDRAHEPDALEMLNQLLVSPARLPAEPGPMMTVEQRTSDRFKAERERAKIFFNNKNYTDAIDTYSRAIYECEKLCGPNPPPSHPYAMDLCLLLANRGAGYMRRMWEGDAYACLLDVVRALNIEPRNTKAHYRAVKALMELKQYDLARKISHLFKERFPSDHSCDKLDFVLRSDPKTPVEWISHGLSDFVQRLCGHCNTNTDIKTTVSVMLKLHSSIVPAVFFLHALRANLPIHFSQLLPLISARLKNGRDSAAGNLLTLISQDLSTVSSLSILWGCLTLLMIVHSFSVFSYNACF
;
A
#
# COMPACT_ATOMS: atom_id res chain seq x y z
N MET A 1 -8.36 -21.83 7.38
CA MET A 1 -8.30 -21.57 5.93
C MET A 1 -8.21 -20.07 5.76
N ASP A 2 -7.09 -19.57 5.26
CA ASP A 2 -6.54 -18.27 5.69
C ASP A 2 -7.19 -16.99 5.15
N GLY A 3 -8.40 -17.05 4.56
CA GLY A 3 -9.30 -15.89 4.34
C GLY A 3 -8.72 -14.62 3.71
N SER A 4 -7.50 -14.66 3.18
CA SER A 4 -6.75 -13.48 2.77
C SER A 4 -7.36 -12.90 1.50
N ILE A 5 -7.62 -11.60 1.51
CA ILE A 5 -8.17 -10.86 0.36
C ILE A 5 -7.26 -10.98 -0.86
N LEU A 6 -5.95 -11.12 -0.68
CA LEU A 6 -5.00 -11.41 -1.76
C LEU A 6 -5.34 -12.73 -2.48
N LYS A 7 -5.70 -13.76 -1.71
CA LYS A 7 -6.16 -15.04 -2.27
C LYS A 7 -7.48 -14.86 -3.01
N CYS A 8 -8.45 -14.14 -2.43
CA CYS A 8 -9.74 -13.90 -3.07
C CYS A 8 -9.65 -13.04 -4.35
N LEU A 9 -8.80 -12.00 -4.37
CA LEU A 9 -8.54 -11.18 -5.54
C LEU A 9 -7.86 -11.99 -6.64
N ARG A 10 -6.87 -12.81 -6.29
CA ARG A 10 -6.18 -13.70 -7.23
C ARG A 10 -7.12 -14.77 -7.78
N GLU A 11 -7.98 -15.36 -6.94
CA GLU A 11 -9.01 -16.31 -7.39
C GLU A 11 -10.06 -15.65 -8.30
N ARG A 12 -10.41 -14.38 -8.07
CA ARG A 12 -11.28 -13.57 -8.94
C ARG A 12 -10.62 -13.30 -10.29
N GLU A 13 -9.37 -12.86 -10.31
CA GLU A 13 -8.60 -12.58 -11.54
C GLU A 13 -8.45 -13.83 -12.41
N LEU A 14 -8.31 -15.00 -11.77
CA LEU A 14 -8.18 -16.28 -12.44
C LEU A 14 -9.51 -16.91 -12.88
N GLY A 15 -10.65 -16.26 -12.59
CA GLY A 15 -11.98 -16.79 -12.91
C GLY A 15 -12.29 -18.12 -12.24
N VAL A 16 -11.66 -18.41 -11.09
CA VAL A 16 -11.78 -19.71 -10.38
C VAL A 16 -13.18 -19.88 -9.78
N PHE A 17 -13.94 -18.79 -9.62
CA PHE A 17 -15.32 -18.80 -9.17
C PHE A 17 -16.28 -18.57 -10.34
N GLY A 18 -17.29 -19.44 -10.49
CA GLY A 18 -18.47 -19.11 -11.28
C GLY A 18 -19.22 -17.94 -10.65
N ALA A 19 -19.97 -17.16 -11.44
CA ALA A 19 -20.75 -16.01 -10.96
C ALA A 19 -21.67 -16.37 -9.76
N GLU A 20 -22.14 -17.62 -9.68
CA GLU A 20 -22.95 -18.13 -8.58
C GLU A 20 -22.15 -18.42 -7.29
N ASP A 21 -20.88 -18.79 -7.38
CA ASP A 21 -20.01 -19.03 -6.22
C ASP A 21 -19.52 -17.72 -5.60
N ILE A 22 -19.36 -16.67 -6.42
CA ILE A 22 -19.05 -15.30 -5.97
C ILE A 22 -20.19 -14.77 -5.09
N CYS A 23 -21.46 -14.98 -5.48
CA CYS A 23 -22.62 -14.61 -4.65
C CYS A 23 -22.72 -15.40 -3.33
N LYS A 24 -22.22 -16.65 -3.29
CA LYS A 24 -22.32 -17.50 -2.09
C LYS A 24 -21.16 -17.34 -1.11
N ARG A 25 -20.01 -16.82 -1.54
CA ARG A 25 -18.78 -16.68 -0.72
C ARG A 25 -18.30 -15.25 -0.53
N GLN A 26 -19.11 -14.24 -0.85
CA GLN A 26 -18.82 -12.87 -0.44
C GLN A 26 -18.64 -12.81 1.08
N ILE A 27 -17.38 -12.64 1.50
CA ILE A 27 -17.01 -11.99 2.77
C ILE A 27 -17.38 -10.51 2.64
N ILE A 28 -18.64 -10.24 2.34
CA ILE A 28 -19.24 -8.94 2.50
C ILE A 28 -20.37 -9.24 3.45
N SER A 29 -20.05 -9.20 4.74
CA SER A 29 -21.10 -9.35 5.73
C SER A 29 -22.15 -8.26 5.45
N PRO A 30 -23.44 -8.52 5.71
CA PRO A 30 -24.46 -7.47 5.63
C PRO A 30 -24.03 -6.21 6.39
N GLN A 31 -23.30 -6.35 7.51
CA GLN A 31 -22.75 -5.20 8.23
C GLN A 31 -21.70 -4.40 7.43
N LEU A 32 -20.84 -5.05 6.63
CA LEU A 32 -19.90 -4.34 5.76
C LEU A 32 -20.64 -3.64 4.62
N LEU A 33 -21.64 -4.30 4.02
CA LEU A 33 -22.52 -3.68 3.01
C LEU A 33 -23.28 -2.48 3.58
N ASP A 34 -23.84 -2.59 4.78
CA ASP A 34 -24.52 -1.48 5.47
C ASP A 34 -23.55 -0.33 5.76
N ARG A 35 -22.29 -0.63 6.10
CA ARG A 35 -21.24 0.38 6.33
C ARG A 35 -20.70 1.02 5.06
N LEU A 36 -20.73 0.32 3.93
CA LEU A 36 -20.36 0.82 2.61
C LEU A 36 -21.57 1.44 1.86
N GLY A 37 -22.78 1.19 2.37
CA GLY A 37 -24.02 1.72 1.87
C GLY A 37 -24.04 3.24 2.01
N HIS A 38 -24.73 3.89 1.07
CA HIS A 38 -24.99 5.31 1.16
C HIS A 38 -25.90 5.57 2.36
N THR A 39 -25.36 6.16 3.42
CA THR A 39 -26.12 6.48 4.63
C THR A 39 -26.70 7.89 4.59
N LYS A 40 -25.97 8.85 4.00
CA LYS A 40 -26.38 10.26 3.99
C LYS A 40 -25.75 11.06 2.85
N THR A 41 -26.50 12.03 2.32
CA THR A 41 -26.00 13.07 1.42
C THR A 41 -25.93 14.40 2.16
N LEU A 42 -24.75 15.01 2.20
CA LEU A 42 -24.54 16.33 2.80
C LEU A 42 -24.68 17.40 1.71
N VAL A 43 -25.79 18.14 1.71
CA VAL A 43 -26.10 19.14 0.69
C VAL A 43 -25.80 20.53 1.24
N GLY A 44 -25.08 21.35 0.46
CA GLY A 44 -24.92 22.77 0.79
C GLY A 44 -23.82 23.52 0.05
N HIS A 45 -22.75 22.87 -0.39
CA HIS A 45 -21.77 23.53 -1.24
C HIS A 45 -22.37 23.89 -2.61
N GLU A 46 -21.95 25.02 -3.16
CA GLU A 46 -22.38 25.54 -4.47
C GLU A 46 -21.38 25.23 -5.59
N GLY A 47 -20.25 24.63 -5.23
CA GLY A 47 -19.19 24.19 -6.15
C GLY A 47 -18.75 22.76 -5.88
N CYS A 48 -17.77 22.28 -6.66
CA CYS A 48 -17.19 20.96 -6.45
C CYS A 48 -16.52 20.88 -5.08
N VAL A 49 -16.84 19.84 -4.31
CA VAL A 49 -16.16 19.54 -3.05
C VAL A 49 -14.85 18.83 -3.36
N ASN A 50 -13.72 19.50 -3.10
CA ASN A 50 -12.40 19.01 -3.46
C ASN A 50 -11.70 18.24 -2.35
N CYS A 51 -12.05 18.51 -1.10
CA CYS A 51 -11.36 17.96 0.05
C CYS A 51 -12.31 17.76 1.22
N LEU A 52 -12.00 16.73 2.01
CA LEU A 52 -12.75 16.29 3.17
C LEU A 52 -11.76 15.86 4.26
N GLN A 53 -12.03 16.23 5.51
CA GLN A 53 -11.19 15.80 6.62
C GLN A 53 -12.02 15.57 7.88
N TRP A 54 -11.88 14.39 8.47
CA TRP A 54 -12.42 14.10 9.79
C TRP A 54 -11.55 14.75 10.86
N ASN A 55 -12.18 15.23 11.93
CA ASN A 55 -11.48 15.65 13.13
C ASN A 55 -10.92 14.42 13.88
N SER A 56 -10.12 14.68 14.92
CA SER A 56 -9.38 13.62 15.60
C SER A 56 -10.28 12.60 16.31
N SER A 57 -11.47 13.01 16.78
CA SER A 57 -12.49 12.18 17.41
C SER A 57 -13.42 11.46 16.43
N GLY A 58 -13.45 11.87 15.15
CA GLY A 58 -14.38 11.36 14.15
C GLY A 58 -15.82 11.85 14.29
N THR A 59 -16.08 12.86 15.13
CA THR A 59 -17.42 13.43 15.35
C THR A 59 -17.74 14.56 14.38
N LEU A 60 -16.71 15.20 13.81
CA LEU A 60 -16.85 16.32 12.88
C LEU A 60 -16.15 16.02 11.56
N LEU A 61 -16.76 16.45 10.47
CA LEU A 61 -16.22 16.41 9.13
C LEU A 61 -16.11 17.82 8.59
N THR A 62 -14.95 18.22 8.07
CA THR A 62 -14.80 19.45 7.29
C THR A 62 -14.80 19.16 5.81
N SER A 63 -15.37 20.07 5.02
CA SER A 63 -15.32 20.06 3.56
C SER A 63 -14.87 21.41 3.01
N GLY A 64 -14.04 21.39 1.97
CA GLY A 64 -13.61 22.58 1.22
C GLY A 64 -13.98 22.45 -0.26
N SER A 65 -14.37 23.57 -0.87
CA SER A 65 -15.06 23.60 -2.17
C SER A 65 -14.52 24.68 -3.11
N ASP A 66 -14.91 24.57 -4.38
CA ASP A 66 -14.76 25.62 -5.41
C ASP A 66 -15.54 26.89 -5.08
N ASP A 67 -16.57 26.81 -4.23
CA ASP A 67 -17.33 27.98 -3.74
C ASP A 67 -16.54 28.85 -2.73
N MET A 68 -15.26 28.54 -2.51
CA MET A 68 -14.36 29.27 -1.60
C MET A 68 -14.80 29.19 -0.12
N GLY A 69 -15.79 28.36 0.20
CA GLY A 69 -16.30 28.13 1.54
C GLY A 69 -15.77 26.84 2.16
N ILE A 70 -15.71 26.83 3.49
CA ILE A 70 -15.52 25.63 4.30
C ILE A 70 -16.81 25.34 5.05
N ARG A 71 -17.24 24.09 5.06
CA ARG A 71 -18.35 23.65 5.91
C ARG A 71 -17.87 22.65 6.95
N VAL A 72 -18.39 22.78 8.16
CA VAL A 72 -18.18 21.84 9.27
C VAL A 72 -19.49 21.10 9.50
N TRP A 73 -19.42 19.77 9.46
CA TRP A 73 -20.57 18.88 9.56
C TRP A 73 -20.46 18.00 10.78
N GLN A 74 -21.60 17.70 11.38
CA GLN A 74 -21.74 16.60 12.32
C GLN A 74 -21.89 15.27 11.55
N VAL A 75 -21.58 14.13 12.18
CA VAL A 75 -21.78 12.78 11.59
C VAL A 75 -23.24 12.56 11.17
N GLU A 76 -24.17 13.13 11.93
CA GLU A 76 -25.60 13.10 11.68
C GLU A 76 -25.99 13.99 10.48
N GLY A 77 -25.04 14.63 9.81
CA GLY A 77 -25.19 15.36 8.56
C GLY A 77 -25.74 16.78 8.67
N ASN A 78 -25.81 17.32 9.88
CA ASN A 78 -26.11 18.73 10.11
C ASN A 78 -24.88 19.58 9.80
N CYS A 79 -25.05 20.67 9.04
CA CYS A 79 -24.00 21.68 8.86
C CYS A 79 -23.98 22.57 10.11
N LEU A 80 -22.93 22.49 10.91
CA LEU A 80 -22.77 23.29 12.13
C LEU A 80 -22.24 24.69 11.81
N HIS A 81 -21.28 24.78 10.89
CA HIS A 81 -20.65 26.04 10.52
C HIS A 81 -20.45 26.14 9.01
N ASN A 82 -20.61 27.36 8.50
CA ASN A 82 -20.27 27.75 7.13
C ASN A 82 -19.31 28.94 7.19
N ILE A 83 -18.06 28.72 6.78
CA ILE A 83 -16.96 29.67 6.93
C ILE A 83 -16.64 30.26 5.56
N THR A 84 -16.89 31.55 5.40
CA THR A 84 -16.41 32.31 4.23
C THR A 84 -14.93 32.61 4.42
N THR A 85 -14.08 31.85 3.76
CA THR A 85 -12.64 31.87 4.03
C THR A 85 -11.92 33.14 3.57
N GLY A 86 -12.54 33.86 2.62
CA GLY A 86 -11.95 34.95 1.85
C GLY A 86 -10.95 34.49 0.79
N HIS A 87 -10.80 33.19 0.54
CA HIS A 87 -10.03 32.68 -0.60
C HIS A 87 -10.60 33.22 -1.91
N MET A 88 -9.74 33.36 -2.92
CA MET A 88 -10.13 33.87 -4.25
C MET A 88 -10.15 32.78 -5.33
N ASN A 89 -9.93 31.52 -4.95
CA ASN A 89 -9.87 30.39 -5.87
C ASN A 89 -10.20 29.09 -5.11
N ASN A 90 -10.31 27.99 -5.84
CA ASN A 90 -10.74 26.68 -5.33
C ASN A 90 -9.92 26.23 -4.13
N ILE A 91 -10.60 25.77 -3.07
CA ILE A 91 -9.95 25.17 -1.90
C ILE A 91 -9.53 23.74 -2.26
N PHE A 92 -8.24 23.43 -2.14
CA PHE A 92 -7.68 22.12 -2.48
C PHE A 92 -7.43 21.23 -1.27
N SER A 93 -7.25 21.81 -0.09
CA SER A 93 -7.04 21.04 1.14
C SER A 93 -7.63 21.76 2.34
N VAL A 94 -8.28 20.99 3.22
CA VAL A 94 -8.71 21.42 4.55
C VAL A 94 -8.14 20.45 5.58
N GLN A 95 -7.75 20.96 6.75
CA GLN A 95 -7.28 20.15 7.87
C GLN A 95 -7.80 20.72 9.19
N PHE A 96 -8.15 19.84 10.13
CA PHE A 96 -8.25 20.22 11.53
C PHE A 96 -6.85 20.29 12.12
N LEU A 97 -6.52 21.41 12.77
CA LEU A 97 -5.29 21.49 13.52
C LEU A 97 -5.51 20.81 14.88
N PRO A 98 -4.66 19.84 15.30
CA PRO A 98 -4.88 19.11 16.54
C PRO A 98 -4.80 20.00 17.79
N SER A 99 -4.06 21.11 17.75
CA SER A 99 -4.08 22.08 18.85
C SER A 99 -5.44 22.77 18.95
N GLY A 100 -5.96 22.91 20.18
CA GLY A 100 -7.20 23.63 20.42
C GLY A 100 -8.46 22.79 20.17
N HIS A 101 -8.43 21.50 20.49
CA HIS A 101 -9.60 20.61 20.45
C HIS A 101 -10.32 20.55 19.10
N ASP A 102 -9.55 20.57 18.01
CA ASP A 102 -10.05 20.62 16.63
C ASP A 102 -10.89 21.89 16.32
N GLU A 103 -10.80 22.98 17.09
CA GLU A 103 -11.52 24.24 16.83
C GLU A 103 -10.89 25.10 15.71
N ILE A 104 -9.65 24.79 15.36
CA ILE A 104 -8.87 25.51 14.36
C ILE A 104 -8.88 24.71 13.05
N ILE A 105 -9.28 25.39 11.97
CA ILE A 105 -9.30 24.83 10.63
C ILE A 105 -8.25 25.52 9.79
N LEU A 106 -7.46 24.71 9.09
CA LEU A 106 -6.52 25.15 8.07
C LEU A 106 -7.11 24.93 6.69
N SER A 107 -6.89 25.87 5.78
CA SER A 107 -7.27 25.77 4.39
C SER A 107 -6.15 26.20 3.46
N ALA A 108 -6.08 25.56 2.30
CA ALA A 108 -5.12 25.84 1.25
C ALA A 108 -5.81 25.83 -0.11
N ALA A 109 -5.48 26.81 -0.95
CA ALA A 109 -6.24 27.06 -2.17
C ALA A 109 -5.37 27.36 -3.40
N GLY A 110 -6.04 27.43 -4.56
CA GLY A 110 -5.47 27.85 -5.83
C GLY A 110 -5.11 29.33 -5.92
N ASP A 111 -5.38 30.12 -4.89
CA ASP A 111 -4.97 31.53 -4.78
C ASP A 111 -3.56 31.70 -4.20
N CYS A 112 -2.83 30.59 -4.05
CA CYS A 112 -1.48 30.52 -3.49
C CYS A 112 -1.40 30.87 -2.00
N SER A 113 -2.52 30.87 -1.28
CA SER A 113 -2.55 31.14 0.17
C SER A 113 -2.89 29.90 1.00
N VAL A 114 -2.35 29.89 2.23
CA VAL A 114 -2.79 29.05 3.34
C VAL A 114 -3.46 29.96 4.36
N ARG A 115 -4.61 29.54 4.90
CA ARG A 115 -5.35 30.30 5.89
C ARG A 115 -5.70 29.46 7.11
N MET A 116 -5.65 30.10 8.27
CA MET A 116 -6.07 29.51 9.54
C MET A 116 -7.29 30.26 10.07
N HIS A 117 -8.37 29.51 10.31
CA HIS A 117 -9.65 30.00 10.80
C HIS A 117 -9.95 29.35 12.15
N SER A 118 -10.52 30.12 13.08
CA SER A 118 -11.32 29.55 14.17
C SER A 118 -12.76 29.53 13.70
N TYR A 119 -13.48 28.42 13.93
CA TYR A 119 -14.93 28.41 13.71
C TYR A 119 -15.73 28.65 15.00
N THR A 120 -15.05 28.75 16.15
CA THR A 120 -15.64 29.12 17.44
C THR A 120 -15.67 30.63 17.65
N HIS A 121 -14.72 31.37 17.06
CA HIS A 121 -14.61 32.82 17.17
C HIS A 121 -14.55 33.46 15.78
N SER A 122 -15.16 34.63 15.62
CA SER A 122 -15.17 35.38 14.36
C SER A 122 -13.94 36.28 14.25
N ASP A 123 -12.76 35.69 14.19
CA ASP A 123 -11.50 36.42 13.99
C ASP A 123 -11.10 36.48 12.52
N SER A 124 -10.34 37.53 12.16
CA SER A 124 -9.68 37.58 10.84
C SER A 124 -8.71 36.40 10.71
N PRO A 125 -8.69 35.69 9.56
CA PRO A 125 -7.80 34.55 9.40
C PRO A 125 -6.33 34.98 9.37
N TYR A 126 -5.46 34.14 9.92
CA TYR A 126 -4.03 34.23 9.64
C TYR A 126 -3.77 33.72 8.22
N ILE A 127 -2.93 34.44 7.46
CA ILE A 127 -2.70 34.17 6.04
C ILE A 127 -1.20 34.05 5.77
N TRP A 128 -0.81 32.99 5.08
CA TRP A 128 0.53 32.80 4.54
C TRP A 128 0.46 32.60 3.02
N TRP A 129 1.47 33.11 2.31
CA TRP A 129 1.54 33.11 0.85
C TRP A 129 2.67 32.24 0.33
N SER A 130 2.41 31.57 -0.79
CA SER A 130 3.39 30.80 -1.59
C SER A 130 3.43 31.34 -3.03
N GLN A 131 4.44 30.94 -3.80
CA GLN A 131 4.61 31.41 -5.18
C GLN A 131 3.88 30.53 -6.21
N GLY A 132 3.19 29.48 -5.73
CA GLY A 132 2.36 28.59 -6.53
C GLY A 132 1.15 28.11 -5.76
N ARG A 133 0.21 27.48 -6.46
CA ARG A 133 -1.04 26.95 -5.88
C ARG A 133 -0.70 25.94 -4.78
N VAL A 134 -1.34 26.07 -3.63
CA VAL A 134 -1.09 25.18 -2.49
C VAL A 134 -2.02 23.98 -2.60
N LYS A 135 -1.46 22.80 -2.86
CA LYS A 135 -2.22 21.59 -3.22
C LYS A 135 -2.63 20.74 -2.03
N ARG A 136 -1.80 20.69 -0.99
CA ARG A 136 -2.03 19.79 0.14
C ARG A 136 -1.53 20.38 1.44
N LEU A 137 -2.31 20.16 2.50
CA LEU A 137 -1.92 20.36 3.89
C LEU A 137 -1.75 19.00 4.58
N ALA A 138 -0.81 18.92 5.51
CA ALA A 138 -0.70 17.80 6.45
C ALA A 138 -0.49 18.30 7.88
N VAL A 139 -1.00 17.53 8.82
CA VAL A 139 -0.90 17.75 10.26
C VAL A 139 -0.43 16.47 10.94
N SER A 140 0.09 16.57 12.16
CA SER A 140 0.41 15.41 12.98
C SER A 140 -0.14 15.60 14.39
N LYS A 141 -0.77 14.56 14.95
CA LYS A 141 -1.27 14.58 16.33
C LYS A 141 -0.13 14.72 17.36
N ASN A 142 1.08 14.28 17.00
CA ASN A 142 2.26 14.37 17.87
C ASN A 142 2.85 15.79 17.88
N ASP A 143 2.56 16.60 16.86
CA ASP A 143 3.04 17.98 16.71
C ASP A 143 1.84 18.93 16.57
N PRO A 144 1.04 19.15 17.63
CA PRO A 144 -0.30 19.74 17.51
C PRO A 144 -0.33 21.19 17.00
N HIS A 145 0.78 21.92 17.16
CA HIS A 145 0.91 23.32 16.72
C HIS A 145 1.68 23.48 15.41
N ILE A 146 2.10 22.39 14.79
CA ILE A 146 2.89 22.41 13.55
C ILE A 146 2.09 21.76 12.44
N PHE A 147 2.14 22.38 11.27
CA PHE A 147 1.57 21.80 10.06
C PHE A 147 2.46 22.09 8.85
N TRP A 148 2.18 21.40 7.75
CA TRP A 148 2.94 21.49 6.52
C TRP A 148 2.07 21.74 5.31
N SER A 149 2.62 22.41 4.29
CA SER A 149 1.96 22.61 3.01
C SER A 149 2.85 22.19 1.83
N ALA A 150 2.26 21.57 0.81
CA ALA A 150 2.88 21.32 -0.48
C ALA A 150 2.29 22.26 -1.53
N ALA A 151 3.16 22.99 -2.24
CA ALA A 151 2.76 23.93 -3.28
C ALA A 151 3.45 23.66 -4.63
N GLU A 152 2.83 24.14 -5.70
CA GLU A 152 3.35 23.99 -7.06
C GLU A 152 4.62 24.78 -7.34
N ASP A 153 5.05 25.66 -6.42
CA ASP A 153 6.36 26.31 -6.47
C ASP A 153 7.53 25.37 -6.12
N GLY A 154 7.24 24.07 -5.89
CA GLY A 154 8.24 23.07 -5.56
C GLY A 154 8.70 23.13 -4.11
N ILE A 155 7.97 23.84 -3.25
CA ILE A 155 8.36 24.04 -1.85
C ILE A 155 7.39 23.31 -0.91
N ILE A 156 7.97 22.55 0.01
CA ILE A 156 7.28 22.11 1.23
C ILE A 156 7.57 23.13 2.32
N LYS A 157 6.52 23.76 2.86
CA LYS A 157 6.65 24.68 4.00
C LYS A 157 6.21 24.02 5.29
N GLN A 158 6.83 24.43 6.39
CA GLN A 158 6.41 24.12 7.76
C GLN A 158 5.97 25.42 8.43
N TYR A 159 4.91 25.35 9.21
CA TYR A 159 4.32 26.47 9.93
C TYR A 159 4.25 26.15 11.42
N ASP A 160 4.62 27.09 12.27
CA ASP A 160 4.37 27.00 13.72
C ASP A 160 3.27 28.00 14.09
N THR A 161 2.14 27.50 14.57
CA THR A 161 0.98 28.35 14.87
C THR A 161 1.15 29.18 16.14
N ARG A 162 2.15 28.88 16.97
CA ARG A 162 2.43 29.65 18.19
C ARG A 162 3.23 30.91 17.89
N SER A 163 4.21 30.82 16.99
CA SER A 163 4.99 31.98 16.53
C SER A 163 4.41 32.65 15.29
N CYS A 164 3.46 31.99 14.61
CA CYS A 164 2.95 32.36 13.29
C CYS A 164 4.03 32.41 12.19
N GLU A 165 5.18 31.78 12.43
CA GLU A 165 6.28 31.73 11.47
C GLU A 165 6.11 30.56 10.49
N ALA A 166 6.61 30.78 9.27
CA ALA A 166 6.66 29.77 8.24
C ALA A 166 8.08 29.65 7.68
N ILE A 167 8.57 28.42 7.54
CA ILE A 167 9.88 28.12 6.97
C ILE A 167 9.74 27.24 5.72
N SER A 168 10.60 27.47 4.73
CA SER A 168 10.76 26.55 3.59
C SER A 168 11.57 25.33 4.04
N LEU A 169 10.88 24.21 4.21
CA LEU A 169 11.45 22.97 4.76
C LEU A 169 12.20 22.16 3.70
N LEU A 170 11.61 21.98 2.52
CA LEU A 170 12.22 21.30 1.37
C LEU A 170 11.96 22.12 0.10
N ARG A 171 12.90 22.08 -0.84
CA ARG A 171 12.82 22.74 -2.15
C ARG A 171 13.19 21.75 -3.25
N PHE A 172 12.36 21.70 -4.29
CA PHE A 172 12.54 20.86 -5.46
C PHE A 172 12.56 21.73 -6.72
N ASP A 173 13.75 22.02 -7.22
CA ASP A 173 13.91 22.85 -8.41
C ASP A 173 13.28 22.17 -9.63
N GLU A 174 12.60 22.95 -10.48
CA GLU A 174 11.89 22.51 -11.69
C GLU A 174 10.79 21.45 -11.47
N LYS A 175 10.36 21.24 -10.22
CA LYS A 175 9.30 20.28 -9.85
C LYS A 175 8.19 20.97 -9.07
N GLU A 176 6.99 20.41 -9.19
CA GLU A 176 5.82 20.91 -8.47
C GLU A 176 5.47 19.93 -7.34
N CYS A 177 5.24 20.41 -6.12
CA CYS A 177 4.73 19.56 -5.04
C CYS A 177 3.22 19.41 -5.15
N LYS A 178 2.75 18.16 -5.29
CA LYS A 178 1.34 17.83 -5.54
C LYS A 178 0.63 17.28 -4.31
N SER A 179 1.35 16.56 -3.45
CA SER A 179 0.81 16.02 -2.21
C SER A 179 1.91 15.78 -1.19
N LEU A 180 1.54 15.61 0.08
CA LEU A 180 2.45 15.22 1.13
C LEU A 180 1.69 14.47 2.23
N ALA A 181 2.40 13.63 2.98
CA ALA A 181 1.85 12.93 4.14
C ALA A 181 2.88 12.82 5.25
N ILE A 182 2.43 12.94 6.49
CA ILE A 182 3.22 12.68 7.70
C ILE A 182 2.77 11.35 8.28
N ASN A 183 3.73 10.54 8.69
CA ASN A 183 3.43 9.27 9.33
C ASN A 183 2.96 9.52 10.78
N GLU A 184 1.77 9.03 11.13
CA GLU A 184 1.19 9.28 12.45
C GLU A 184 1.92 8.54 13.59
N THR A 185 2.47 7.34 13.31
CA THR A 185 3.18 6.53 14.33
C THR A 185 4.66 6.91 14.42
N ARG A 186 5.25 7.38 13.32
CA ARG A 186 6.63 7.86 13.22
C ARG A 186 6.66 9.27 12.65
N SER A 187 6.32 10.27 13.45
CA SER A 187 6.13 11.65 12.97
C SER A 187 7.36 12.27 12.33
N GLU A 188 8.55 11.72 12.56
CA GLU A 188 9.77 12.07 11.85
C GLU A 188 9.71 11.73 10.34
N MET A 189 8.89 10.77 9.91
CA MET A 189 8.82 10.32 8.54
C MET A 189 7.79 11.12 7.72
N MET A 190 8.23 11.63 6.56
CA MET A 190 7.42 12.40 5.63
C MET A 190 7.51 11.83 4.22
N ALA A 191 6.37 11.63 3.56
CA ALA A 191 6.29 11.31 2.14
C ALA A 191 5.98 12.58 1.34
N VAL A 192 6.71 12.80 0.25
CA VAL A 192 6.50 13.95 -0.64
C VAL A 192 6.15 13.46 -2.04
N ALA A 193 5.01 13.90 -2.55
CA ALA A 193 4.57 13.62 -3.91
C ALA A 193 4.82 14.82 -4.82
N LEU A 194 5.50 14.55 -5.94
CA LEU A 194 5.86 15.55 -6.94
C LEU A 194 5.12 15.26 -8.25
N ASN A 195 5.28 16.14 -9.25
CA ASN A 195 4.85 15.94 -10.64
C ASN A 195 5.70 14.88 -11.40
N GLN A 196 5.99 13.77 -10.74
CA GLN A 196 6.72 12.60 -11.26
C GLN A 196 6.18 11.33 -10.57
N ALA A 197 6.43 10.16 -11.13
CA ALA A 197 6.00 8.88 -10.54
C ALA A 197 6.72 8.56 -9.21
N ALA A 198 7.92 9.11 -9.01
CA ALA A 198 8.76 8.83 -7.84
C ALA A 198 8.34 9.62 -6.60
N VAL A 199 8.15 8.90 -5.49
CA VAL A 199 7.76 9.43 -4.19
C VAL A 199 8.92 9.26 -3.20
N PRO A 200 9.72 10.32 -2.96
CA PRO A 200 10.75 10.31 -1.92
C PRO A 200 10.14 10.35 -0.51
N LEU A 201 10.80 9.63 0.40
CA LEU A 201 10.53 9.62 1.84
C LEU A 201 11.69 10.26 2.59
N TYR A 202 11.40 11.13 3.53
CA TYR A 202 12.38 11.89 4.29
C TYR A 202 12.26 11.64 5.78
N ASP A 203 13.39 11.72 6.47
CA ASP A 203 13.44 11.93 7.92
C ASP A 203 13.49 13.44 8.17
N ARG A 204 12.49 13.99 8.85
CA ARG A 204 12.42 15.42 9.19
C ARG A 204 13.60 15.91 10.02
N ARG A 205 14.28 15.02 10.73
CA ARG A 205 15.48 15.35 11.51
C ARG A 205 16.72 15.48 10.63
N ASN A 206 16.70 14.87 9.44
CA ASN A 206 17.75 14.98 8.44
C ASN A 206 17.16 15.01 7.02
N LEU A 207 16.93 16.21 6.53
CA LEU A 207 16.31 16.48 5.22
C LEU A 207 17.30 16.56 4.06
N SER A 208 18.60 16.31 4.31
CA SER A 208 19.63 16.42 3.27
C SER A 208 19.45 15.39 2.15
N GLU A 209 19.00 14.19 2.49
CA GLU A 209 18.75 13.10 1.54
C GLU A 209 17.46 12.35 1.91
N SER A 210 16.81 11.75 0.91
CA SER A 210 15.67 10.86 1.14
C SER A 210 16.13 9.54 1.75
N ILE A 211 15.40 9.04 2.75
CA ILE A 211 15.58 7.69 3.33
C ILE A 211 15.45 6.63 2.24
N CYS A 212 14.41 6.78 1.41
CA CYS A 212 14.16 5.94 0.26
C CYS A 212 13.27 6.65 -0.75
N THR A 213 13.25 6.14 -1.98
CA THR A 213 12.36 6.59 -3.05
C THR A 213 11.50 5.43 -3.53
N LEU A 214 10.18 5.65 -3.56
CA LEU A 214 9.19 4.66 -3.96
C LEU A 214 8.75 4.91 -5.39
N VAL A 215 8.89 3.91 -6.26
CA VAL A 215 8.49 3.94 -7.67
C VAL A 215 8.01 2.54 -8.07
N PRO A 216 6.91 2.40 -8.82
CA PRO A 216 6.54 1.10 -9.37
C PRO A 216 7.57 0.59 -10.37
N GLY A 217 8.09 -0.62 -10.21
CA GLY A 217 9.19 -1.13 -11.05
C GLY A 217 8.94 -1.15 -12.57
N HIS A 218 7.70 -1.13 -13.05
CA HIS A 218 7.43 -1.03 -14.49
C HIS A 218 7.53 0.39 -15.06
N ILE A 219 7.56 1.41 -14.19
CA ILE A 219 7.68 2.82 -14.59
C ILE A 219 9.15 3.21 -14.45
N PRO A 220 9.85 3.56 -15.55
CA PRO A 220 11.21 4.02 -15.46
C PRO A 220 11.33 5.27 -14.59
N ILE A 221 12.39 5.34 -13.77
CA ILE A 221 12.67 6.49 -12.88
C ILE A 221 12.99 7.76 -13.71
N THR A 222 13.42 7.61 -14.96
CA THR A 222 13.71 8.74 -15.87
C THR A 222 12.76 8.76 -17.08
N MET A 223 12.25 9.95 -17.38
CA MET A 223 11.29 10.24 -18.46
C MET A 223 11.91 10.27 -19.86
N GLY A 224 12.91 9.43 -20.14
CA GLY A 224 13.56 9.33 -21.46
C GLY A 224 12.96 8.26 -22.38
N SER A 225 11.69 7.90 -22.21
CA SER A 225 11.05 6.79 -22.95
C SER A 225 10.35 7.28 -24.20
N GLU A 226 10.76 6.82 -25.39
CA GLU A 226 10.01 6.98 -26.63
C GLU A 226 8.63 6.29 -26.60
N ARG A 227 8.48 5.19 -25.83
CA ARG A 227 7.18 4.51 -25.62
C ARG A 227 6.24 5.27 -24.67
N HIS A 228 6.76 6.11 -23.78
CA HIS A 228 6.00 6.86 -22.79
C HIS A 228 6.14 8.38 -22.93
N ALA A 229 6.66 8.87 -24.05
CA ALA A 229 6.96 10.29 -24.28
C ALA A 229 5.71 11.20 -24.12
N PHE A 230 4.52 10.61 -24.25
CA PHE A 230 3.24 11.31 -24.11
C PHE A 230 2.62 11.25 -22.71
N ARG A 231 3.16 10.46 -21.76
CA ARG A 231 2.59 10.33 -20.40
C ARG A 231 3.45 11.04 -19.37
N SER A 232 2.98 12.22 -18.96
CA SER A 232 3.46 12.86 -17.73
C SER A 232 2.80 12.18 -16.53
N PHE A 233 3.55 11.39 -15.78
CA PHE A 233 3.10 10.83 -14.51
C PHE A 233 3.19 11.89 -13.41
N SER A 234 2.10 12.11 -12.69
CA SER A 234 2.06 13.02 -11.56
C SER A 234 1.42 12.30 -10.38
N VAL A 235 2.11 12.20 -9.25
CA VAL A 235 1.52 11.60 -8.04
C VAL A 235 0.51 12.59 -7.46
N THR A 236 -0.78 12.26 -7.55
CA THR A 236 -1.87 13.15 -7.13
C THR A 236 -2.16 13.03 -5.63
N HIS A 237 -1.82 11.90 -5.01
CA HIS A 237 -2.07 11.68 -3.58
C HIS A 237 -1.09 10.69 -2.97
N VAL A 238 -0.67 10.98 -1.73
CA VAL A 238 0.04 10.05 -0.85
C VAL A 238 -0.59 10.02 0.53
N GLY A 239 -0.57 8.87 1.20
CA GLY A 239 -1.10 8.75 2.56
C GLY A 239 -0.64 7.48 3.26
N PHE A 240 -0.20 7.60 4.51
CA PHE A 240 0.14 6.46 5.34
C PHE A 240 -1.13 5.75 5.84
N ASN A 241 -1.05 4.44 6.04
CA ASN A 241 -2.05 3.69 6.79
C ASN A 241 -2.00 4.06 8.29
N SER A 242 -2.96 3.58 9.07
CA SER A 242 -3.05 3.91 10.51
C SER A 242 -1.89 3.36 11.35
N LEU A 243 -1.19 2.34 10.87
CA LEU A 243 -0.02 1.76 11.54
C LEU A 243 1.29 2.48 11.15
N GLY A 244 1.26 3.25 10.07
CA GLY A 244 2.42 3.94 9.51
C GLY A 244 3.41 3.03 8.76
N ASN A 245 3.12 1.75 8.57
CA ASN A 245 4.03 0.82 7.89
C ASN A 245 3.81 0.73 6.38
N GLU A 246 2.65 1.18 5.87
CA GLU A 246 2.34 1.20 4.45
C GLU A 246 2.05 2.62 3.96
N LEU A 247 2.43 2.91 2.72
CA LEU A 247 2.13 4.15 2.01
C LEU A 247 1.26 3.86 0.79
N LEU A 248 0.08 4.46 0.77
CA LEU A 248 -0.78 4.54 -0.41
C LEU A 248 -0.28 5.65 -1.34
N VAL A 249 -0.10 5.33 -2.61
CA VAL A 249 0.36 6.27 -3.65
C VAL A 249 -0.60 6.20 -4.83
N ASN A 250 -1.23 7.31 -5.18
CA ASN A 250 -2.04 7.43 -6.38
C ASN A 250 -1.26 8.20 -7.45
N ILE A 251 -1.03 7.57 -8.59
CA ILE A 251 -0.32 8.16 -9.72
C ILE A 251 -1.34 8.53 -10.80
N GLY A 252 -1.49 9.82 -11.09
CA GLY A 252 -2.39 10.31 -12.13
C GLY A 252 -2.00 9.76 -13.50
N GLY A 253 -2.99 9.23 -14.22
CA GLY A 253 -2.78 8.50 -15.47
C GLY A 253 -2.27 7.06 -15.31
N GLU A 254 -2.17 6.58 -14.06
CA GLU A 254 -1.71 5.23 -13.70
C GLU A 254 -2.49 4.67 -12.50
N GLN A 255 -2.06 3.50 -12.01
CA GLN A 255 -2.72 2.78 -10.93
C GLN A 255 -2.47 3.38 -9.54
N ILE A 256 -3.18 2.82 -8.57
CA ILE A 256 -2.95 3.06 -7.14
C ILE A 256 -2.02 1.96 -6.62
N TYR A 257 -0.99 2.36 -5.89
CA TYR A 257 0.03 1.48 -5.33
C TYR A 257 0.03 1.54 -3.82
N ILE A 258 0.32 0.41 -3.18
CA ILE A 258 0.62 0.33 -1.75
C ILE A 258 2.07 -0.12 -1.64
N PHE A 259 2.88 0.68 -0.96
CA PHE A 259 4.27 0.39 -0.67
C PHE A 259 4.43 0.05 0.80
N ASN A 260 5.30 -0.90 1.12
CA ASN A 260 5.73 -1.15 2.48
C ASN A 260 6.94 -0.27 2.79
N VAL A 261 6.87 0.45 3.90
CA VAL A 261 7.81 1.51 4.25
C VAL A 261 8.67 1.13 5.44
N LEU A 262 8.13 0.31 6.36
CA LEU A 262 8.77 0.02 7.65
C LEU A 262 9.05 -1.46 7.90
N ASP A 263 8.27 -2.38 7.33
CA ASP A 263 8.29 -3.80 7.68
C ASP A 263 8.69 -4.66 6.47
N ARG A 264 9.94 -4.55 6.03
CA ARG A 264 10.44 -5.26 4.84
C ARG A 264 10.55 -6.79 5.01
N ALA A 265 10.24 -7.33 6.19
CA ALA A 265 10.67 -8.68 6.57
C ALA A 265 9.79 -9.82 6.04
N HIS A 266 8.59 -9.53 5.51
CA HIS A 266 7.56 -10.57 5.33
C HIS A 266 7.06 -10.76 3.89
N GLU A 267 7.57 -10.03 2.90
CA GLU A 267 7.15 -10.22 1.51
C GLU A 267 8.36 -10.35 0.57
N PRO A 268 8.27 -11.21 -0.48
CA PRO A 268 9.35 -11.31 -1.46
C PRO A 268 9.40 -10.04 -2.29
N ASP A 269 10.26 -9.09 -1.91
CA ASP A 269 10.61 -7.98 -2.78
C ASP A 269 11.34 -8.55 -4.00
N ALA A 270 10.80 -8.29 -5.19
CA ALA A 270 11.39 -8.69 -6.45
C ALA A 270 12.83 -8.20 -6.59
N LEU A 271 13.10 -7.00 -6.07
CA LEU A 271 14.41 -6.38 -6.06
C LEU A 271 15.32 -7.09 -5.08
N GLU A 272 14.81 -7.52 -3.93
CA GLU A 272 15.58 -8.34 -2.98
C GLU A 272 15.90 -9.71 -3.57
N MET A 273 14.94 -10.41 -4.18
CA MET A 273 15.22 -11.70 -4.83
C MET A 273 16.21 -11.56 -5.99
N LEU A 274 16.11 -10.48 -6.78
CA LEU A 274 17.08 -10.16 -7.83
C LEU A 274 18.47 -9.88 -7.22
N ASN A 275 18.53 -9.14 -6.12
CA ASN A 275 19.78 -8.85 -5.42
C ASN A 275 20.38 -10.12 -4.81
N GLN A 276 19.58 -10.99 -4.19
CA GLN A 276 20.02 -12.29 -3.66
C GLN A 276 20.62 -13.18 -4.76
N LEU A 277 20.00 -13.21 -5.95
CA LEU A 277 20.54 -13.90 -7.13
C LEU A 277 21.93 -13.39 -7.55
N LEU A 278 22.20 -12.10 -7.36
CA LEU A 278 23.47 -11.46 -7.72
C LEU A 278 24.55 -11.55 -6.63
N VAL A 279 24.16 -11.41 -5.35
CA VAL A 279 25.07 -11.38 -4.18
C VAL A 279 25.49 -12.79 -3.76
N SER A 280 24.59 -13.76 -3.85
CA SER A 280 24.89 -15.17 -3.63
C SER A 280 24.79 -15.91 -4.96
N PRO A 281 25.79 -15.79 -5.86
CA PRO A 281 25.90 -16.68 -7.01
C PRO A 281 26.27 -18.06 -6.46
N ALA A 282 25.30 -18.78 -5.89
CA ALA A 282 25.50 -20.12 -5.40
C ALA A 282 26.18 -20.89 -6.53
N ARG A 283 27.35 -21.50 -6.24
CA ARG A 283 27.84 -22.61 -7.05
C ARG A 283 26.62 -23.50 -7.25
N LEU A 284 26.26 -23.76 -8.50
CA LEU A 284 25.10 -24.58 -8.85
C LEU A 284 25.06 -25.75 -7.85
N PRO A 285 23.96 -25.94 -7.10
CA PRO A 285 23.92 -26.94 -6.05
C PRO A 285 24.47 -28.25 -6.60
N ALA A 286 25.40 -28.88 -5.87
CA ALA A 286 26.09 -30.10 -6.33
C ALA A 286 25.04 -31.10 -6.81
N GLU A 287 25.23 -31.68 -8.01
CA GLU A 287 24.25 -32.58 -8.60
C GLU A 287 23.95 -33.75 -7.65
N PRO A 288 22.71 -33.89 -7.17
CA PRO A 288 22.32 -35.11 -6.48
C PRO A 288 22.04 -36.16 -7.56
N GLY A 289 23.06 -36.95 -7.91
CA GLY A 289 22.91 -38.10 -8.79
C GLY A 289 22.84 -37.77 -10.30
N PRO A 290 22.46 -38.74 -11.15
CA PRO A 290 22.49 -38.59 -12.60
C PRO A 290 21.58 -37.44 -13.05
N MET A 291 22.09 -36.63 -13.98
CA MET A 291 21.43 -35.46 -14.53
C MET A 291 20.09 -35.83 -15.17
N MET A 292 18.99 -35.70 -14.40
CA MET A 292 17.65 -35.98 -14.89
C MET A 292 17.23 -34.93 -15.91
N THR A 293 16.64 -35.39 -17.02
CA THR A 293 16.06 -34.50 -18.03
C THR A 293 14.94 -33.65 -17.45
N VAL A 294 14.64 -32.52 -18.10
CA VAL A 294 13.53 -31.66 -17.69
C VAL A 294 12.21 -32.44 -17.68
N GLU A 295 11.98 -33.34 -18.64
CA GLU A 295 10.77 -34.16 -18.67
C GLU A 295 10.67 -35.08 -17.45
N GLN A 296 11.76 -35.72 -17.05
CA GLN A 296 11.81 -36.62 -15.89
C GLN A 296 11.60 -35.88 -14.55
N ARG A 297 11.82 -34.57 -14.52
CA ARG A 297 11.63 -33.73 -13.32
C ARG A 297 10.27 -33.05 -13.27
N THR A 298 9.45 -33.18 -14.31
CA THR A 298 8.11 -32.56 -14.39
C THR A 298 7.01 -33.59 -14.20
N SER A 299 5.92 -33.20 -13.57
CA SER A 299 4.76 -34.07 -13.41
C SER A 299 3.85 -34.05 -14.64
N ASP A 300 3.12 -35.15 -14.84
CA ASP A 300 2.09 -35.22 -15.89
C ASP A 300 0.90 -34.28 -15.61
N ARG A 301 0.70 -33.88 -14.35
CA ARG A 301 -0.44 -33.06 -13.90
C ARG A 301 -0.56 -31.72 -14.63
N PHE A 302 0.57 -31.07 -14.92
CA PHE A 302 0.59 -29.76 -15.58
C PHE A 302 0.96 -29.86 -17.07
N LYS A 303 1.15 -31.06 -17.62
CA LYS A 303 1.55 -31.26 -19.01
C LYS A 303 0.48 -30.79 -19.99
N ALA A 304 -0.78 -31.13 -19.73
CA ALA A 304 -1.91 -30.72 -20.58
C ALA A 304 -2.08 -29.18 -20.63
N GLU A 305 -1.99 -28.50 -19.48
CA GLU A 305 -2.10 -27.04 -19.43
C GLU A 305 -0.90 -26.35 -20.10
N ARG A 306 0.31 -26.90 -19.98
CA ARG A 306 1.49 -26.39 -20.68
C ARG A 306 1.32 -26.46 -22.21
N GLU A 307 0.83 -27.59 -22.73
CA GLU A 307 0.59 -27.73 -24.17
C GLU A 307 -0.58 -26.86 -24.64
N ARG A 308 -1.66 -26.74 -23.86
CA ARG A 308 -2.78 -25.82 -24.18
C ARG A 308 -2.29 -24.37 -24.28
N ALA A 309 -1.54 -23.90 -23.29
CA ALA A 309 -0.99 -22.55 -23.30
C ALA A 309 -0.01 -22.32 -24.47
N LYS A 310 0.76 -23.34 -24.84
CA LYS A 310 1.67 -23.31 -26.00
C LYS A 310 0.91 -23.20 -27.32
N ILE A 311 -0.24 -23.87 -27.47
CA ILE A 311 -1.11 -23.72 -28.65
C ILE A 311 -1.59 -22.27 -28.75
N PHE A 312 -2.12 -21.69 -27.67
CA PHE A 312 -2.52 -20.27 -27.65
C PHE A 312 -1.36 -19.35 -28.00
N PHE A 313 -0.18 -19.58 -27.43
CA PHE A 313 1.02 -18.80 -27.69
C PHE A 313 1.43 -18.85 -29.18
N ASN A 314 1.43 -20.03 -29.79
CA ASN A 314 1.76 -20.20 -31.21
C ASN A 314 0.74 -19.52 -32.13
N ASN A 315 -0.53 -19.50 -31.72
CA ASN A 315 -1.61 -18.80 -32.41
C ASN A 315 -1.59 -17.28 -32.17
N LYS A 316 -0.60 -16.75 -31.44
CA LYS A 316 -0.51 -15.34 -31.02
C LYS A 316 -1.62 -14.85 -30.08
N ASN A 317 -2.38 -15.78 -29.49
CA ASN A 317 -3.35 -15.49 -28.43
C ASN A 317 -2.64 -15.42 -27.08
N TYR A 318 -1.83 -14.37 -26.88
CA TYR A 318 -0.96 -14.27 -25.70
C TYR A 318 -1.73 -14.12 -24.39
N THR A 319 -2.87 -13.43 -24.38
CA THR A 319 -3.71 -13.27 -23.19
C THR A 319 -4.25 -14.62 -22.70
N ASP A 320 -4.83 -15.42 -23.59
CA ASP A 320 -5.34 -16.76 -23.24
C ASP A 320 -4.22 -17.68 -22.75
N ALA A 321 -3.02 -17.58 -23.34
CA ALA A 321 -1.85 -18.32 -22.90
C ALA A 321 -1.43 -17.91 -21.47
N ILE A 322 -1.37 -16.61 -21.19
CA ILE A 322 -1.05 -16.05 -19.87
C ILE A 322 -2.09 -16.46 -18.83
N ASP A 323 -3.37 -16.41 -19.15
CA ASP A 323 -4.46 -16.77 -18.23
C ASP A 323 -4.45 -18.27 -17.93
N THR A 324 -4.13 -19.10 -18.93
CA THR A 324 -3.93 -20.54 -18.76
C THR A 324 -2.73 -20.82 -17.85
N TYR A 325 -1.59 -20.17 -18.06
CA TYR A 325 -0.44 -20.30 -17.16
C TYR A 325 -0.75 -19.80 -15.76
N SER A 326 -1.48 -18.69 -15.62
CA SER A 326 -1.80 -18.11 -14.31
C SER A 326 -2.67 -19.05 -13.47
N ARG A 327 -3.66 -19.72 -14.09
CA ARG A 327 -4.45 -20.77 -13.44
C ARG A 327 -3.60 -21.98 -13.06
N ALA A 328 -2.73 -22.44 -13.95
CA ALA A 328 -1.84 -23.56 -13.68
C ALA A 328 -0.84 -23.27 -12.54
N ILE A 329 -0.28 -22.06 -12.49
CA ILE A 329 0.61 -21.60 -11.42
C ILE A 329 -0.13 -21.60 -10.08
N TYR A 330 -1.35 -21.08 -10.05
CA TYR A 330 -2.17 -21.07 -8.83
C TYR A 330 -2.42 -22.47 -8.28
N GLU A 331 -2.79 -23.42 -9.13
CA GLU A 331 -2.97 -24.81 -8.73
C GLU A 331 -1.66 -25.49 -8.32
N CYS A 332 -0.54 -25.15 -8.96
CA CYS A 332 0.77 -25.66 -8.59
C CYS A 332 1.23 -25.15 -7.21
N GLU A 333 1.03 -23.85 -6.94
CA GLU A 333 1.35 -23.23 -5.65
C GLU A 333 0.53 -23.81 -4.49
N LYS A 334 -0.72 -24.23 -4.73
CA LYS A 334 -1.49 -24.96 -3.70
C LYS A 334 -0.83 -26.27 -3.26
N LEU A 335 -0.04 -26.90 -4.13
CA LEU A 335 0.60 -28.19 -3.87
C LEU A 335 1.98 -28.05 -3.25
N CYS A 336 2.70 -26.97 -3.53
CA CYS A 336 4.11 -26.82 -3.16
C CYS A 336 4.46 -25.52 -2.42
N GLY A 337 3.49 -24.62 -2.25
CA GLY A 337 3.72 -23.26 -1.79
C GLY A 337 4.30 -22.36 -2.88
N PRO A 338 4.50 -21.06 -2.59
CA PRO A 338 5.00 -20.11 -3.57
C PRO A 338 6.51 -20.25 -3.84
N ASN A 339 7.29 -20.64 -2.84
CA ASN A 339 8.75 -20.77 -2.97
C ASN A 339 9.19 -22.17 -2.51
N PRO A 340 8.86 -23.23 -3.27
CA PRO A 340 9.24 -24.59 -2.90
C PRO A 340 10.77 -24.80 -3.00
N PRO A 341 11.35 -25.67 -2.17
CA PRO A 341 12.74 -26.08 -2.35
C PRO A 341 12.90 -26.85 -3.67
N PRO A 342 14.10 -26.83 -4.31
CA PRO A 342 14.32 -27.51 -5.60
C PRO A 342 14.06 -29.02 -5.60
N SER A 343 14.09 -29.65 -4.42
CA SER A 343 13.79 -31.08 -4.22
C SER A 343 12.30 -31.41 -4.22
N HIS A 344 11.41 -30.42 -4.18
CA HIS A 344 9.96 -30.66 -4.14
C HIS A 344 9.46 -31.24 -5.49
N PRO A 345 8.55 -32.24 -5.49
CA PRO A 345 8.09 -32.90 -6.71
C PRO A 345 7.52 -31.96 -7.79
N TYR A 346 6.88 -30.86 -7.38
CA TYR A 346 6.29 -29.86 -8.27
C TYR A 346 7.15 -28.61 -8.49
N ALA A 347 8.36 -28.52 -7.92
CA ALA A 347 9.21 -27.33 -8.05
C ALA A 347 9.56 -27.03 -9.51
N MET A 348 9.92 -28.06 -10.28
CA MET A 348 10.25 -27.88 -11.70
C MET A 348 9.02 -27.51 -12.54
N ASP A 349 7.84 -28.04 -12.22
CA ASP A 349 6.60 -27.63 -12.89
C ASP A 349 6.34 -26.13 -12.67
N LEU A 350 6.42 -25.66 -11.42
CA LEU A 350 6.23 -24.25 -11.09
C LEU A 350 7.27 -23.36 -11.79
N CYS A 351 8.55 -23.75 -11.80
CA CYS A 351 9.60 -23.03 -12.50
C CYS A 351 9.29 -22.87 -14.00
N LEU A 352 8.87 -23.93 -14.68
CA LEU A 352 8.57 -23.88 -16.11
C LEU A 352 7.32 -23.07 -16.41
N LEU A 353 6.28 -23.19 -15.58
CA LEU A 353 5.06 -22.40 -15.72
C LEU A 353 5.34 -20.90 -15.60
N LEU A 354 6.10 -20.49 -14.57
CA LEU A 354 6.54 -19.10 -14.38
C LEU A 354 7.37 -18.60 -15.56
N ALA A 355 8.42 -19.35 -15.94
CA ALA A 355 9.30 -18.95 -17.04
C ALA A 355 8.57 -18.84 -18.39
N ASN A 356 7.57 -19.70 -18.64
CA ASN A 356 6.76 -19.66 -19.87
C ASN A 356 5.72 -18.54 -19.85
N ARG A 357 5.10 -18.25 -18.70
CA ARG A 357 4.22 -17.07 -18.56
C ARG A 357 4.99 -15.78 -18.78
N GLY A 358 6.21 -15.68 -18.25
CA GLY A 358 7.16 -14.61 -18.55
C GLY A 358 7.42 -14.43 -20.05
N ALA A 359 7.48 -15.52 -20.82
CA ALA A 359 7.59 -15.45 -22.28
C ALA A 359 6.32 -14.87 -22.92
N GLY A 360 5.15 -15.20 -22.39
CA GLY A 360 3.85 -14.64 -22.78
C GLY A 360 3.82 -13.12 -22.62
N TYR A 361 4.21 -12.62 -21.45
CA TYR A 361 4.29 -11.17 -21.18
C TYR A 361 5.21 -10.46 -22.19
N MET A 362 6.42 -10.99 -22.43
CA MET A 362 7.38 -10.42 -23.38
C MET A 362 6.94 -10.49 -24.86
N ARG A 363 5.86 -11.20 -25.18
CA ARG A 363 5.26 -11.20 -26.53
C ARG A 363 4.00 -10.36 -26.62
N ARG A 364 3.22 -10.29 -25.53
CA ARG A 364 2.02 -9.46 -25.44
C ARG A 364 2.36 -7.97 -25.41
N MET A 365 3.49 -7.59 -24.77
CA MET A 365 4.04 -6.24 -24.80
C MET A 365 3.09 -5.16 -24.25
N TRP A 366 2.25 -5.49 -23.27
CA TRP A 366 1.45 -4.50 -22.55
C TRP A 366 2.29 -3.74 -21.52
N GLU A 367 1.74 -2.62 -21.04
CA GLU A 367 2.37 -1.84 -19.98
C GLU A 367 2.49 -2.66 -18.69
N GLY A 368 3.72 -2.77 -18.19
CA GLY A 368 4.04 -3.62 -17.04
C GLY A 368 4.36 -5.07 -17.36
N ASP A 369 4.23 -5.53 -18.61
CA ASP A 369 4.54 -6.92 -18.97
C ASP A 369 6.03 -7.26 -18.79
N ALA A 370 6.94 -6.34 -19.12
CA ALA A 370 8.36 -6.55 -18.87
C ALA A 370 8.66 -6.74 -17.38
N TYR A 371 7.96 -5.98 -16.51
CA TYR A 371 8.09 -6.12 -15.07
C TYR A 371 7.47 -7.42 -14.55
N ALA A 372 6.26 -7.76 -14.98
CA ALA A 372 5.61 -9.03 -14.63
C ALA A 372 6.44 -10.24 -15.10
N CYS A 373 7.09 -10.13 -16.27
CA CYS A 373 8.06 -11.11 -16.74
C CYS A 373 9.23 -11.23 -15.75
N LEU A 374 9.84 -10.11 -15.36
CA LEU A 374 10.95 -10.08 -14.43
C LEU A 374 10.60 -10.77 -13.09
N LEU A 375 9.43 -10.47 -12.53
CA LEU A 375 8.92 -11.12 -11.31
C LEU A 375 8.88 -12.65 -11.44
N ASP A 376 8.28 -13.14 -12.52
CA ASP A 376 8.13 -14.57 -12.77
C ASP A 376 9.49 -15.26 -12.98
N VAL A 377 10.39 -14.65 -13.75
CA VAL A 377 11.68 -15.28 -14.08
C VAL A 377 12.65 -15.24 -12.91
N VAL A 378 12.68 -14.18 -12.10
CA VAL A 378 13.48 -14.12 -10.87
C VAL A 378 13.04 -15.22 -9.91
N ARG A 379 11.72 -15.39 -9.74
CA ARG A 379 11.17 -16.46 -8.91
C ARG A 379 11.45 -17.86 -9.49
N ALA A 380 11.36 -18.02 -10.80
CA ALA A 380 11.73 -19.27 -11.47
C ALA A 380 13.22 -19.62 -11.27
N LEU A 381 14.11 -18.63 -11.30
CA LEU A 381 15.55 -18.78 -11.06
C LEU A 381 15.89 -19.10 -9.60
N ASN A 382 15.10 -18.60 -8.65
CA ASN A 382 15.23 -18.97 -7.24
C ASN A 382 14.86 -20.45 -7.00
N ILE A 383 13.86 -20.95 -7.72
CA ILE A 383 13.43 -22.37 -7.64
C ILE A 383 14.42 -23.28 -8.39
N GLU A 384 14.82 -22.91 -9.60
CA GLU A 384 15.76 -23.69 -10.42
C GLU A 384 16.77 -22.75 -11.10
N PRO A 385 17.94 -22.54 -10.48
CA PRO A 385 19.00 -21.69 -11.01
C PRO A 385 19.62 -22.20 -12.32
N ARG A 386 19.27 -23.42 -12.79
CA ARG A 386 19.80 -23.96 -14.04
C ARG A 386 18.94 -23.63 -15.27
N ASN A 387 17.85 -22.89 -15.10
CA ASN A 387 16.95 -22.58 -16.20
C ASN A 387 17.54 -21.49 -17.13
N THR A 388 18.17 -21.91 -18.24
CA THR A 388 18.78 -21.00 -19.22
C THR A 388 17.78 -20.04 -19.86
N LYS A 389 16.56 -20.51 -20.14
CA LYS A 389 15.50 -19.67 -20.72
C LYS A 389 15.03 -18.58 -19.75
N ALA A 390 15.04 -18.83 -18.45
CA ALA A 390 14.71 -17.83 -17.44
C ALA A 390 15.78 -16.74 -17.35
N HIS A 391 17.08 -17.09 -17.39
CA HIS A 391 18.17 -16.10 -17.47
C HIS A 391 18.04 -15.20 -18.70
N TYR A 392 17.88 -15.82 -19.88
CA TYR A 392 17.73 -15.08 -21.14
C TYR A 392 16.57 -14.07 -21.08
N ARG A 393 15.44 -14.48 -20.49
CA ARG A 393 14.26 -13.62 -20.33
C ARG A 393 14.47 -12.52 -19.28
N ALA A 394 15.16 -12.80 -18.18
CA ALA A 394 15.49 -11.82 -17.16
C ALA A 394 16.33 -10.67 -17.75
N VAL A 395 17.36 -10.99 -18.54
CA VAL A 395 18.18 -9.98 -19.23
C VAL A 395 17.30 -9.14 -20.17
N LYS A 396 16.47 -9.77 -21.01
CA LYS A 396 15.57 -9.03 -21.92
C LYS A 396 14.56 -8.15 -21.19
N ALA A 397 13.97 -8.64 -20.10
CA ALA A 397 13.03 -7.88 -19.30
C ALA A 397 13.72 -6.62 -18.73
N LEU A 398 14.92 -6.77 -18.15
CA LEU A 398 15.69 -5.64 -17.62
C LEU A 398 16.08 -4.62 -18.70
N MET A 399 16.37 -5.07 -19.92
CA MET A 399 16.62 -4.18 -21.06
C MET A 399 15.37 -3.37 -21.44
N GLU A 400 14.21 -4.01 -21.55
CA GLU A 400 12.94 -3.30 -21.81
C GLU A 400 12.60 -2.30 -20.68
N LEU A 401 13.00 -2.61 -19.45
CA LEU A 401 12.85 -1.76 -18.27
C LEU A 401 13.97 -0.71 -18.12
N LYS A 402 14.91 -0.64 -19.07
CA LYS A 402 16.07 0.28 -19.09
C LYS A 402 17.03 0.14 -17.90
N GLN A 403 16.99 -1.01 -17.24
CA GLN A 403 17.94 -1.40 -16.19
C GLN A 403 19.13 -2.12 -16.81
N TYR A 404 19.83 -1.45 -17.73
CA TYR A 404 20.97 -1.99 -18.49
C TYR A 404 22.14 -2.46 -17.62
N ASP A 405 22.45 -1.75 -16.53
CA ASP A 405 23.53 -2.17 -15.62
C ASP A 405 23.18 -3.50 -14.92
N LEU A 406 21.94 -3.66 -14.46
CA LEU A 406 21.43 -4.93 -13.94
C LEU A 406 21.37 -6.02 -15.02
N ALA A 407 20.94 -5.67 -16.24
CA ALA A 407 20.90 -6.60 -17.36
C ALA A 407 22.30 -7.15 -17.67
N ARG A 408 23.35 -6.31 -17.62
CA ARG A 408 24.75 -6.71 -17.77
C ARG A 408 25.22 -7.63 -16.65
N LYS A 409 24.87 -7.34 -15.38
CA LYS A 409 25.18 -8.20 -14.23
C LYS A 409 24.55 -9.59 -14.37
N ILE A 410 23.28 -9.67 -14.78
CA ILE A 410 22.58 -10.94 -15.00
C ILE A 410 23.11 -11.68 -16.25
N SER A 411 23.49 -10.96 -17.32
CA SER A 411 24.13 -11.56 -18.50
C SER A 411 25.46 -12.21 -18.15
N HIS A 412 26.28 -11.54 -17.33
CA HIS A 412 27.53 -12.09 -16.82
C HIS A 412 27.32 -13.37 -16.00
N LEU A 413 26.38 -13.32 -15.04
CA LEU A 413 25.99 -14.50 -14.24
C LEU A 413 25.52 -15.66 -15.14
N PHE A 414 24.75 -15.35 -16.19
CA PHE A 414 24.28 -16.36 -17.13
C PHE A 414 25.46 -17.03 -17.88
N LYS A 415 26.43 -16.23 -18.32
CA LYS A 415 27.63 -16.71 -19.02
C LYS A 415 28.56 -17.52 -18.12
N GLU A 416 28.74 -17.11 -16.88
CA GLU A 416 29.53 -17.87 -15.89
C GLU A 416 28.92 -19.24 -15.60
N ARG A 417 27.58 -19.32 -15.53
CA ARG A 417 26.86 -20.58 -15.30
C ARG A 417 26.81 -21.48 -16.53
N PHE A 418 26.76 -20.89 -17.73
CA PHE A 418 26.61 -21.61 -18.98
C PHE A 418 27.56 -21.10 -20.08
N PRO A 419 28.89 -21.35 -19.96
CA PRO A 419 29.87 -20.84 -20.91
C PRO A 419 29.65 -21.33 -22.36
N SER A 420 29.02 -22.48 -22.53
CA SER A 420 28.75 -23.10 -23.83
C SER A 420 27.45 -22.63 -24.49
N ASP A 421 26.63 -21.80 -23.82
CA ASP A 421 25.36 -21.31 -24.38
C ASP A 421 25.55 -20.02 -25.18
N HIS A 422 25.55 -20.13 -26.51
CA HIS A 422 25.68 -19.02 -27.45
C HIS A 422 24.58 -17.96 -27.37
N SER A 423 23.50 -18.22 -26.60
CA SER A 423 22.47 -17.21 -26.34
C SER A 423 23.04 -16.01 -25.57
N CYS A 424 24.07 -16.22 -24.74
CA CYS A 424 24.73 -15.15 -23.98
C CYS A 424 25.45 -14.17 -24.91
N ASP A 425 26.14 -14.67 -25.95
CA ASP A 425 26.88 -13.83 -26.89
C ASP A 425 25.95 -12.87 -27.65
N LYS A 426 24.73 -13.33 -27.97
CA LYS A 426 23.70 -12.49 -28.59
C LYS A 426 23.22 -11.39 -27.64
N LEU A 427 23.05 -11.68 -26.35
CA LEU A 427 22.64 -10.66 -25.36
C LEU A 427 23.74 -9.63 -25.13
N ASP A 428 24.99 -10.10 -24.95
CA ASP A 428 26.16 -9.25 -24.77
C ASP A 428 26.35 -8.32 -25.98
N PHE A 429 26.09 -8.80 -27.20
CA PHE A 429 26.16 -7.95 -28.40
C PHE A 429 25.15 -6.80 -28.36
N VAL A 430 23.89 -7.06 -27.97
CA VAL A 430 22.85 -6.02 -27.91
C VAL A 430 23.13 -5.03 -26.78
N LEU A 431 23.61 -5.50 -25.62
CA LEU A 431 23.89 -4.67 -24.45
C LEU A 431 25.09 -3.72 -24.62
N ARG A 432 25.96 -3.92 -25.62
CA ARG A 432 27.15 -3.09 -25.85
C ARG A 432 26.82 -1.65 -26.25
N SER A 433 25.70 -1.45 -26.93
CA SER A 433 25.27 -0.13 -27.42
C SER A 433 24.40 0.65 -26.42
N ASP A 434 23.97 0.02 -25.34
CA ASP A 434 23.01 0.61 -24.40
C ASP A 434 23.68 1.55 -23.39
N PRO A 435 23.01 2.64 -22.97
CA PRO A 435 23.55 3.60 -22.02
C PRO A 435 23.72 3.00 -20.62
N LYS A 436 24.46 3.70 -19.76
CA LYS A 436 24.47 3.41 -18.32
C LYS A 436 23.11 3.69 -17.70
N THR A 437 22.73 2.90 -16.71
CA THR A 437 21.50 3.12 -15.94
C THR A 437 21.76 4.25 -14.93
N PRO A 438 20.93 5.30 -14.89
CA PRO A 438 21.14 6.42 -13.98
C PRO A 438 20.91 6.04 -12.51
N VAL A 439 19.92 5.18 -12.24
CA VAL A 439 19.63 4.62 -10.91
C VAL A 439 19.31 3.13 -11.06
N GLU A 440 20.16 2.29 -10.46
CA GLU A 440 19.93 0.84 -10.42
C GLU A 440 18.88 0.49 -9.36
N TRP A 441 17.93 -0.39 -9.67
CA TRP A 441 16.86 -0.74 -8.71
C TRP A 441 17.33 -1.42 -7.42
N ILE A 442 18.51 -2.03 -7.42
CA ILE A 442 19.10 -2.63 -6.22
C ILE A 442 19.90 -1.63 -5.39
N SER A 443 19.93 -0.35 -5.76
CA SER A 443 20.60 0.67 -4.97
C SER A 443 19.93 0.81 -3.60
N HIS A 444 20.70 1.26 -2.62
CA HIS A 444 20.17 1.48 -1.27
C HIS A 444 19.02 2.49 -1.30
N GLY A 445 18.00 2.24 -0.49
CA GLY A 445 16.86 3.15 -0.39
C GLY A 445 15.84 3.03 -1.54
N LEU A 446 15.79 1.93 -2.29
CA LEU A 446 14.66 1.64 -3.17
C LEU A 446 13.78 0.54 -2.57
N SER A 447 12.51 0.56 -2.94
CA SER A 447 11.51 -0.43 -2.55
C SER A 447 10.46 -0.55 -3.64
N ASP A 448 10.06 -1.78 -3.95
CA ASP A 448 8.94 -2.03 -4.83
C ASP A 448 7.60 -1.90 -4.10
N PHE A 449 6.51 -1.84 -4.86
CA PHE A 449 5.16 -1.86 -4.31
C PHE A 449 4.78 -3.29 -3.88
N VAL A 450 4.05 -3.38 -2.78
CA VAL A 450 3.45 -4.63 -2.27
C VAL A 450 2.19 -4.98 -3.06
N GLN A 451 1.38 -3.97 -3.36
CA GLN A 451 0.11 -4.18 -4.04
C GLN A 451 -0.12 -3.11 -5.11
N ARG A 452 -0.62 -3.56 -6.26
CA ARG A 452 -1.13 -2.71 -7.34
C ARG A 452 -2.65 -2.90 -7.40
N LEU A 453 -3.39 -1.81 -7.26
CA LEU A 453 -4.84 -1.81 -7.36
C LEU A 453 -5.24 -1.21 -8.71
N CYS A 454 -5.92 -2.02 -9.52
CA CYS A 454 -6.51 -1.55 -10.77
C CYS A 454 -7.77 -0.72 -10.47
N GLY A 455 -7.67 0.60 -10.59
CA GLY A 455 -8.80 1.53 -10.50
C GLY A 455 -9.04 2.22 -11.84
N HIS A 456 -10.23 2.80 -12.05
CA HIS A 456 -10.39 3.76 -13.15
C HIS A 456 -9.52 4.98 -12.83
N CYS A 457 -8.39 5.10 -13.51
CA CYS A 457 -7.46 6.21 -13.39
C CYS A 457 -8.11 7.44 -14.02
N ASN A 458 -8.66 8.34 -13.22
CA ASN A 458 -9.11 9.61 -13.77
C ASN A 458 -7.86 10.47 -14.01
N THR A 459 -7.56 10.76 -15.27
CA THR A 459 -6.47 11.67 -15.68
C THR A 459 -6.79 13.12 -15.33
N ASN A 460 -8.05 13.45 -15.04
CA ASN A 460 -8.53 14.82 -14.92
C ASN A 460 -9.11 15.17 -13.53
N THR A 461 -9.45 14.20 -12.68
CA THR A 461 -9.86 14.50 -11.29
C THR A 461 -8.79 14.06 -10.32
N ASP A 462 -8.21 15.03 -9.61
CA ASP A 462 -7.39 14.77 -8.44
C ASP A 462 -8.23 13.94 -7.43
N ILE A 463 -8.00 12.64 -7.32
CA ILE A 463 -8.58 11.83 -6.23
C ILE A 463 -7.85 12.27 -4.96
N LYS A 464 -8.39 13.30 -4.30
CA LYS A 464 -7.73 13.99 -3.17
C LYS A 464 -7.95 13.31 -1.83
N THR A 465 -9.03 12.53 -1.66
CA THR A 465 -9.47 12.08 -0.31
C THR A 465 -10.21 10.75 -0.25
N THR A 466 -11.03 10.37 -1.24
CA THR A 466 -12.04 9.30 -1.07
C THR A 466 -11.46 7.89 -0.87
N VAL A 467 -10.33 7.54 -1.52
CA VAL A 467 -9.76 6.18 -1.41
C VAL A 467 -9.04 5.96 -0.06
N SER A 468 -8.52 7.03 0.55
CA SER A 468 -7.80 6.93 1.84
C SER A 468 -8.73 6.50 2.98
N VAL A 469 -10.00 6.91 2.97
CA VAL A 469 -11.01 6.52 3.98
C VAL A 469 -11.39 5.04 3.85
N MET A 470 -11.57 4.56 2.63
CA MET A 470 -11.93 3.15 2.38
C MET A 470 -10.80 2.19 2.74
N LEU A 471 -9.54 2.57 2.49
CA LEU A 471 -8.38 1.73 2.78
C LEU A 471 -7.90 1.85 4.25
N LYS A 472 -8.02 3.02 4.91
CA LYS A 472 -7.71 3.17 6.36
C LYS A 472 -8.63 2.34 7.26
N LEU A 473 -9.87 2.09 6.84
CA LEU A 473 -10.78 1.19 7.56
C LEU A 473 -10.26 -0.26 7.59
N HIS A 474 -9.42 -0.66 6.63
CA HIS A 474 -9.06 -2.06 6.45
C HIS A 474 -7.94 -2.56 7.39
N SER A 475 -6.93 -1.73 7.68
CA SER A 475 -5.79 -2.09 8.54
C SER A 475 -6.16 -2.28 10.03
N SER A 476 -7.29 -1.69 10.46
CA SER A 476 -7.70 -1.67 11.86
C SER A 476 -8.62 -2.85 12.25
N ILE A 477 -9.20 -3.56 11.28
CA ILE A 477 -10.31 -4.49 11.52
C ILE A 477 -9.85 -5.96 11.59
N VAL A 478 -8.71 -6.31 10.99
CA VAL A 478 -8.24 -7.71 10.93
C VAL A 478 -7.96 -8.33 12.31
N PRO A 479 -7.32 -7.64 13.29
CA PRO A 479 -7.07 -8.24 14.61
C PRO A 479 -8.36 -8.38 15.45
N ALA A 480 -9.30 -7.43 15.34
CA ALA A 480 -10.53 -7.42 16.13
C ALA A 480 -11.52 -8.50 15.67
N VAL A 481 -11.60 -8.75 14.35
CA VAL A 481 -12.46 -9.80 13.77
C VAL A 481 -11.91 -11.19 14.07
N PHE A 482 -10.59 -11.37 14.13
CA PHE A 482 -9.95 -12.62 14.56
C PHE A 482 -10.24 -12.95 16.03
N PHE A 483 -10.18 -11.94 16.91
CA PHE A 483 -10.47 -12.11 18.34
C PHE A 483 -11.94 -12.51 18.58
N LEU A 484 -12.87 -11.89 17.85
CA LEU A 484 -14.30 -12.22 17.90
C LEU A 484 -14.63 -13.59 17.26
N HIS A 485 -13.92 -14.00 16.21
CA HIS A 485 -14.12 -15.32 15.59
C HIS A 485 -13.56 -16.47 16.43
N ALA A 486 -12.41 -16.28 17.09
CA ALA A 486 -11.86 -17.28 18.01
C ALA A 486 -12.78 -17.53 19.22
N LEU A 487 -13.41 -16.47 19.74
CA LEU A 487 -14.41 -16.54 20.81
C LEU A 487 -15.73 -17.20 20.37
N ARG A 488 -16.12 -17.08 19.10
CA ARG A 488 -17.35 -17.69 18.56
C ARG A 488 -17.18 -19.17 18.16
N ALA A 489 -15.94 -19.63 17.98
CA ALA A 489 -15.62 -20.96 17.47
C ALA A 489 -15.28 -22.01 18.53
N ASN A 490 -15.34 -21.69 19.84
CA ASN A 490 -14.98 -22.61 20.94
C ASN A 490 -13.62 -23.32 20.74
N LEU A 491 -12.66 -22.64 20.11
CA LEU A 491 -11.29 -23.15 20.01
C LEU A 491 -10.61 -23.02 21.39
N PRO A 492 -9.90 -24.03 21.89
CA PRO A 492 -9.21 -23.95 23.17
C PRO A 492 -8.07 -22.94 23.06
N ILE A 493 -8.27 -21.74 23.60
CA ILE A 493 -7.23 -20.73 23.72
C ILE A 493 -6.47 -21.03 25.02
N HIS A 494 -5.17 -21.36 24.92
CA HIS A 494 -4.31 -21.49 26.09
C HIS A 494 -4.09 -20.10 26.73
N PHE A 495 -4.85 -19.81 27.79
CA PHE A 495 -4.86 -18.54 28.53
C PHE A 495 -3.48 -18.11 29.08
N SER A 496 -2.51 -19.02 29.16
CA SER A 496 -1.13 -18.71 29.55
C SER A 496 -0.40 -17.78 28.56
N GLN A 497 -0.86 -17.68 27.30
CA GLN A 497 -0.26 -16.81 26.28
C GLN A 497 -0.87 -15.40 26.25
N LEU A 498 -2.05 -15.19 26.85
CA LEU A 498 -2.78 -13.91 26.81
C LEU A 498 -2.54 -13.01 28.03
N LEU A 499 -2.15 -13.60 29.16
CA LEU A 499 -1.87 -12.86 30.40
C LEU A 499 -0.83 -11.72 30.24
N PRO A 500 0.27 -11.90 29.49
CA PRO A 500 1.25 -10.83 29.27
C PRO A 500 0.71 -9.66 28.44
N LEU A 501 -0.16 -9.95 27.45
CA LEU A 501 -0.76 -8.97 26.54
C LEU A 501 -1.82 -8.09 27.24
N ILE A 502 -2.61 -8.69 28.13
CA ILE A 502 -3.63 -7.97 28.92
C ILE A 502 -2.97 -7.14 30.03
N SER A 503 -1.93 -7.69 30.68
CA SER A 503 -1.09 -6.99 31.67
C SER A 503 -0.39 -5.76 31.09
N ALA A 504 0.13 -5.86 29.85
CA ALA A 504 0.80 -4.74 29.17
C ALA A 504 -0.16 -3.60 28.79
N ARG A 505 -1.44 -3.91 28.49
CA ARG A 505 -2.45 -2.90 28.14
C ARG A 505 -3.05 -2.20 29.35
N LEU A 506 -3.22 -2.91 30.47
CA LEU A 506 -3.85 -2.36 31.68
C LEU A 506 -2.89 -1.52 32.54
N LYS A 507 -1.57 -1.76 32.47
CA LYS A 507 -0.58 -0.89 33.16
C LYS A 507 -0.53 0.56 32.65
N ASN A 508 -1.09 0.83 31.46
CA ASN A 508 -1.13 2.18 30.88
C ASN A 508 -2.45 2.93 31.15
N GLY A 509 -3.45 2.28 31.80
CA GLY A 509 -4.70 2.91 32.20
C GLY A 509 -4.67 3.35 33.65
N ARG A 510 -4.79 4.66 33.92
CA ARG A 510 -4.90 5.23 35.27
C ARG A 510 -6.32 5.03 35.85
N ASP A 511 -6.83 3.80 35.89
CA ASP A 511 -8.12 3.50 36.53
C ASP A 511 -7.93 2.62 37.79
N SER A 512 -7.94 3.27 38.95
CA SER A 512 -7.80 2.62 40.27
C SER A 512 -8.95 1.65 40.59
N ALA A 513 -10.09 1.75 39.89
CA ALA A 513 -11.21 0.83 40.03
C ALA A 513 -10.96 -0.54 39.38
N ALA A 514 -10.20 -0.60 38.27
CA ALA A 514 -9.87 -1.84 37.57
C ALA A 514 -8.83 -2.67 38.34
N GLY A 515 -7.91 -2.00 39.06
CA GLY A 515 -6.91 -2.66 39.90
C GLY A 515 -7.51 -3.43 41.08
N ASN A 516 -8.51 -2.86 41.75
CA ASN A 516 -9.17 -3.49 42.91
C ASN A 516 -10.03 -4.71 42.52
N LEU A 517 -10.62 -4.69 41.32
CA LEU A 517 -11.44 -5.80 40.83
C LEU A 517 -10.57 -7.01 40.43
N LEU A 518 -9.38 -6.78 39.89
CA LEU A 518 -8.41 -7.82 39.54
C LEU A 518 -7.84 -8.52 40.78
N THR A 519 -7.63 -7.81 41.89
CA THR A 519 -7.27 -8.42 43.17
C THR A 519 -8.38 -9.32 43.72
N LEU A 520 -9.65 -8.92 43.59
CA LEU A 520 -10.80 -9.73 44.01
C LEU A 520 -10.93 -11.01 43.17
N ILE A 521 -10.78 -10.89 41.84
CA ILE A 521 -10.83 -12.04 40.93
C ILE A 521 -9.64 -12.98 41.14
N SER A 522 -8.46 -12.46 41.51
CA SER A 522 -7.26 -13.27 41.77
C SER A 522 -7.35 -14.11 43.07
N GLN A 523 -8.15 -13.70 44.05
CA GLN A 523 -8.27 -14.40 45.33
C GLN A 523 -9.30 -15.55 45.31
N ASP A 524 -10.31 -15.49 44.43
CA ASP A 524 -11.38 -16.51 44.37
C ASP A 524 -11.21 -17.57 43.25
N LEU A 525 -10.17 -17.47 42.42
CA LEU A 525 -9.93 -18.40 41.32
C LEU A 525 -9.50 -19.81 41.75
N SER A 526 -9.27 -20.07 43.04
CA SER A 526 -8.98 -21.42 43.55
C SER A 526 -10.23 -22.27 43.84
N THR A 527 -11.44 -21.73 43.79
CA THR A 527 -12.65 -22.45 44.29
C THR A 527 -13.92 -22.36 43.45
N VAL A 528 -13.91 -21.74 42.26
CA VAL A 528 -15.12 -21.62 41.44
C VAL A 528 -15.13 -22.61 40.28
N SER A 529 -15.96 -23.66 40.39
CA SER A 529 -16.11 -24.75 39.42
C SER A 529 -17.19 -24.50 38.35
N SER A 530 -17.76 -23.30 38.25
CA SER A 530 -18.84 -23.01 37.30
C SER A 530 -18.52 -21.82 36.39
N LEU A 531 -18.42 -22.12 35.08
CA LEU A 531 -18.18 -21.18 33.97
C LEU A 531 -19.19 -20.01 33.93
N SER A 532 -20.37 -20.19 34.53
CA SER A 532 -21.47 -19.22 34.56
C SER A 532 -21.20 -18.00 35.44
N ILE A 533 -20.42 -18.14 36.52
CA ILE A 533 -20.08 -17.03 37.42
C ILE A 533 -19.03 -16.13 36.78
N LEU A 534 -18.03 -16.73 36.11
CA LEU A 534 -17.04 -15.99 35.33
C LEU A 534 -17.68 -15.22 34.17
N TRP A 535 -18.69 -15.84 33.53
CA TRP A 535 -19.50 -15.21 32.49
C TRP A 535 -20.32 -14.03 33.06
N GLY A 536 -20.91 -14.18 34.24
CA GLY A 536 -21.60 -13.09 34.95
C GLY A 536 -20.70 -11.89 35.26
N CYS A 537 -19.48 -12.13 35.75
CA CYS A 537 -18.52 -11.08 36.07
C CYS A 537 -17.98 -10.34 34.83
N LEU A 538 -17.67 -11.06 33.74
CA LEU A 538 -17.22 -10.48 32.46
C LEU A 538 -18.33 -9.68 31.76
N THR A 539 -19.57 -10.15 31.86
CA THR A 539 -20.73 -9.44 31.32
C THR A 539 -21.00 -8.18 32.15
N LEU A 540 -20.89 -8.24 33.48
CA LEU A 540 -20.96 -7.04 34.33
C LEU A 540 -19.86 -6.03 34.00
N LEU A 541 -18.63 -6.49 33.73
CA LEU A 541 -17.50 -5.62 33.37
C LEU A 541 -17.74 -4.87 32.04
N MET A 542 -18.31 -5.57 31.06
CA MET A 542 -18.67 -4.99 29.76
C MET A 542 -19.90 -4.06 29.87
N ILE A 543 -20.86 -4.39 30.73
CA ILE A 543 -22.02 -3.54 31.01
C ILE A 543 -21.61 -2.27 31.76
N VAL A 544 -20.71 -2.35 32.75
CA VAL A 544 -20.22 -1.19 33.50
C VAL A 544 -19.40 -0.26 32.61
N HIS A 545 -18.63 -0.77 31.65
CA HIS A 545 -17.96 0.07 30.65
C HIS A 545 -18.95 0.72 29.67
N SER A 546 -20.01 0.01 29.28
CA SER A 546 -21.02 0.50 28.33
C SER A 546 -21.99 1.52 28.94
N PHE A 547 -22.26 1.44 30.25
CA PHE A 547 -23.16 2.36 30.95
C PHE A 547 -22.53 3.71 31.33
N SER A 548 -21.22 3.89 31.13
CA SER A 548 -20.56 5.21 31.27
C SER A 548 -20.84 6.17 30.10
N VAL A 549 -21.51 5.71 29.03
CA VAL A 549 -21.78 6.49 27.81
C VAL A 549 -23.26 6.85 27.62
N PHE A 550 -24.19 6.27 28.40
CA PHE A 550 -25.61 6.60 28.31
C PHE A 550 -26.24 6.81 29.68
N SER A 551 -26.20 8.04 30.15
CA SER A 551 -27.17 8.56 31.11
C SER A 551 -27.24 10.08 30.97
N TYR A 552 -28.33 10.58 30.36
CA TYR A 552 -29.19 11.63 30.93
C TYR A 552 -30.50 11.76 30.12
N ASN A 553 -31.55 11.19 30.72
CA ASN A 553 -33.01 11.49 30.72
C ASN A 553 -33.76 11.75 29.40
N ALA A 554 -34.75 10.93 28.99
CA ALA A 554 -36.05 10.63 29.61
C ALA A 554 -37.06 11.79 29.55
N CYS A 555 -38.14 11.64 28.78
CA CYS A 555 -39.53 11.66 29.28
C CYS A 555 -40.58 11.54 28.14
N PHE A 556 -41.48 10.58 28.34
CA PHE A 556 -42.76 10.27 27.66
C PHE A 556 -42.75 9.74 26.22
#